data_AF-F9HNJ3-F1
#
_entry.id   AF-F9HNJ3-F1
#
_cell.length_a   1.000
_cell.length_b   1.000
_cell.length_c   1.000
_cell.angle_alpha   90.00
_cell.angle_beta   90.00
_cell.angle_gamma   90.00
#
_symmetry.space_group_name_H-M   'P 1'
#
loop_
_entity.id
_entity.type
_entity.pdbx_description
1 polymer ?
#
loop_
_entity_poly.entity_id
_entity_poly.type
_entity_poly.pdbx_seq_one_letter_code
_entity_poly.pdbx_strand_id
1 'polypeptide(L)'
;MEFFGNKPFTQHPERAISQADQLLDYKSWSEEDRKMFSEQRRREEQALLAQDYALETARAEGIEQGLERGLERGRAEGIEQGLERGKLFAFLDMVHQGLLTSEVASEQLGMPVAEFEALL
;
A
#
# COMPACT_ATOMS: atom_id res chain seq x y z
N MET A 1 -2.35 38.17 7.24
CA MET A 1 -1.23 38.73 8.01
C MET A 1 0.04 38.51 7.20
N GLU A 2 0.54 39.55 6.55
CA GLU A 2 1.85 39.53 5.88
C GLU A 2 2.93 39.83 6.94
N PHE A 3 3.53 38.78 7.50
CA PHE A 3 4.46 38.92 8.64
C PHE A 3 5.89 39.31 8.22
N PHE A 4 6.21 39.19 6.93
CA PHE A 4 7.53 39.54 6.37
C PHE A 4 7.39 40.49 5.19
N GLY A 5 6.73 41.64 5.40
CA GLY A 5 6.96 42.78 4.53
C GLY A 5 8.38 43.26 4.75
N ASN A 6 9.22 43.27 3.71
CA ASN A 6 10.55 43.91 3.69
C ASN A 6 10.42 45.40 4.03
N LYS A 7 10.22 45.71 5.32
CA LYS A 7 10.37 47.06 5.84
C LYS A 7 11.87 47.32 5.96
N PRO A 8 12.37 48.49 5.53
CA PRO A 8 13.76 48.84 5.75
C PRO A 8 14.06 48.76 7.25
N PHE A 9 15.18 48.13 7.62
CA PHE A 9 15.59 48.00 9.00
C PHE A 9 15.63 49.38 9.66
N THR A 10 14.89 49.56 10.76
CA THR A 10 14.85 50.82 11.52
C THR A 10 16.00 50.95 12.51
N GLN A 11 16.82 49.90 12.68
CA GLN A 11 18.00 49.88 13.52
C GLN A 11 19.20 49.44 12.69
N HIS A 12 20.38 50.02 12.97
CA HIS A 12 21.60 49.57 12.31
C HIS A 12 21.91 48.14 12.75
N PRO A 13 22.04 47.18 11.81
CA PRO A 13 22.39 45.82 12.16
C PRO A 13 23.71 45.80 12.93
N GLU A 14 23.75 45.02 14.01
CA GLU A 14 24.98 44.81 14.76
C GLU A 14 26.06 44.24 13.83
N ARG A 15 27.33 44.57 14.10
CA ARG A 15 28.46 44.21 13.22
C ARG A 15 28.49 42.72 12.86
N ALA A 16 28.10 41.85 13.78
CA ALA A 16 28.00 40.40 13.54
C ALA A 16 26.91 40.04 12.50
N ILE A 17 25.77 40.72 12.51
CA ILE A 17 24.67 40.51 11.56
C ILE A 17 25.08 41.00 10.17
N SER A 18 25.70 42.18 10.06
CA SER A 18 26.20 42.67 8.77
C SER A 18 27.31 41.79 8.18
N GLN A 19 28.17 41.22 9.02
CA GLN A 19 29.20 40.28 8.59
C GLN A 19 28.59 38.94 8.14
N ALA A 20 27.60 38.43 8.86
CA ALA A 20 26.87 37.23 8.46
C ALA A 20 26.15 37.43 7.11
N ASP A 21 25.53 38.60 6.89
CA ASP A 21 24.82 38.92 5.66
C ASP A 21 25.78 39.01 4.44
N GLN A 22 26.98 39.58 4.63
CA GLN A 22 28.01 39.61 3.59
C GLN A 22 28.54 38.22 3.21
N LEU A 23 28.63 37.30 4.18
CA LEU A 23 29.03 35.91 3.96
C LEU A 23 27.94 35.11 3.22
N LEU A 24 26.67 35.48 3.40
CA LEU A 24 25.52 34.88 2.72
C LEU A 24 25.25 35.49 1.34
N ASP A 25 25.92 36.57 0.96
CA ASP A 25 25.78 37.17 -0.36
C ASP A 25 26.37 36.26 -1.44
N TYR A 26 25.50 35.54 -2.16
CA TYR A 26 25.88 34.68 -3.28
C TYR A 26 26.73 35.40 -4.35
N LYS A 27 26.62 36.72 -4.48
CA LYS A 27 27.42 37.52 -5.43
C LYS A 27 28.87 37.71 -4.98
N SER A 28 29.18 37.53 -3.69
CA SER A 28 30.54 37.62 -3.14
C SER A 28 31.31 36.29 -3.17
N TRP A 29 30.62 35.18 -3.49
CA TRP A 29 31.21 33.83 -3.52
C TRP A 29 32.17 33.60 -4.69
N SER A 30 33.18 32.76 -4.47
CA SER A 30 34.09 32.29 -5.51
C SER A 30 33.37 31.40 -6.54
N GLU A 31 33.96 31.19 -7.70
CA GLU A 31 33.40 30.27 -8.70
C GLU A 31 33.36 28.83 -8.18
N GLU A 32 34.37 28.42 -7.43
CA GLU A 32 34.44 27.12 -6.78
C GLU A 32 33.30 26.93 -5.76
N ASP A 33 33.05 27.92 -4.90
CA ASP A 33 31.98 27.84 -3.89
C ASP A 33 30.60 27.73 -4.54
N ARG A 34 30.35 28.50 -5.61
CA ARG A 34 29.10 28.44 -6.37
C ARG A 34 28.91 27.10 -7.06
N LYS A 35 29.98 26.54 -7.64
CA LYS A 35 29.95 25.23 -8.29
C LYS A 35 29.68 24.12 -7.28
N MET A 36 30.36 24.14 -6.14
CA MET A 36 30.14 23.16 -5.07
C MET A 36 28.72 23.23 -4.52
N PHE A 37 28.20 24.42 -4.26
CA PHE A 37 26.82 24.59 -3.81
C PHE A 37 25.81 24.11 -4.85
N SER A 38 25.98 24.48 -6.13
CA SER A 38 25.07 24.02 -7.20
C SER A 38 25.11 22.51 -7.41
N GLU A 39 26.29 21.88 -7.36
CA GLU A 39 26.41 20.41 -7.42
C GLU A 39 25.76 19.73 -6.22
N GLN A 40 25.96 20.26 -5.01
CA GLN A 40 25.33 19.74 -3.80
C GLN A 40 23.80 19.82 -3.90
N ARG A 41 23.26 20.98 -4.32
CA ARG A 41 21.82 21.15 -4.54
C ARG A 41 21.27 20.19 -5.59
N ARG A 42 22.00 19.99 -6.70
CA ARG A 42 21.63 19.01 -7.72
C ARG A 42 21.59 17.58 -7.16
N ARG A 43 22.56 17.19 -6.34
CA ARG A 43 22.60 15.86 -5.70
C ARG A 43 21.45 15.68 -4.71
N GLU A 44 21.17 16.69 -3.90
CA GLU A 44 20.05 16.68 -2.96
C GLU A 44 18.72 16.51 -3.69
N GLU A 45 18.50 17.26 -4.76
CA GLU A 45 17.30 17.16 -5.58
C GLU A 45 17.19 15.78 -6.23
N GLN A 46 18.29 15.23 -6.78
CA GLN A 46 18.30 13.88 -7.33
C GLN A 46 18.02 12.80 -6.28
N ALA A 47 18.56 12.94 -5.07
CA ALA A 47 18.32 12.01 -3.98
C ALA A 47 16.85 12.05 -3.53
N LEU A 48 16.26 13.24 -3.46
CA LEU A 48 14.84 13.41 -3.15
C LEU A 48 13.96 12.75 -4.21
N LEU A 49 14.22 13.01 -5.49
CA LEU A 49 13.48 12.39 -6.60
C LEU A 49 13.60 10.86 -6.60
N ALA A 50 14.80 10.33 -6.34
CA ALA A 50 15.02 8.90 -6.25
C ALA A 50 14.27 8.27 -5.07
N GLN A 51 14.21 8.96 -3.94
CA GLN A 51 13.43 8.53 -2.77
C GLN A 51 11.94 8.50 -3.09
N ASP A 52 11.40 9.56 -3.68
CA ASP A 52 9.99 9.64 -4.06
C ASP A 52 9.62 8.53 -5.05
N TYR A 53 10.46 8.30 -6.06
CA TYR A 53 10.27 7.23 -7.03
C TYR A 53 10.28 5.84 -6.37
N ALA A 54 11.22 5.58 -5.47
CA ALA A 54 11.32 4.32 -4.75
C ALA A 54 10.09 4.08 -3.86
N LEU A 55 9.61 5.13 -3.18
CA LEU A 55 8.42 5.04 -2.34
C LEU A 55 7.16 4.74 -3.18
N GLU A 56 6.97 5.45 -4.28
CA GLU A 56 5.83 5.24 -5.19
C GLU A 56 5.86 3.83 -5.80
N THR A 57 7.05 3.35 -6.20
CA THR A 57 7.21 2.00 -6.73
C THR A 57 6.89 0.94 -5.68
N ALA A 58 7.45 1.05 -4.48
CA ALA A 58 7.18 0.12 -3.40
C ALA A 58 5.69 0.09 -3.00
N ARG A 59 5.02 1.25 -3.04
CA ARG A 59 3.58 1.35 -2.80
C ARG A 59 2.78 0.66 -3.89
N ALA A 60 3.10 0.90 -5.16
CA ALA A 60 2.42 0.28 -6.29
C ALA A 60 2.56 -1.25 -6.24
N GLU A 61 3.79 -1.76 -6.08
CA GLU A 61 4.07 -3.19 -5.96
C GLU A 61 3.37 -3.81 -4.75
N GLY A 62 3.37 -3.12 -3.60
CA GLY A 62 2.69 -3.60 -2.41
C GLY A 62 1.17 -3.73 -2.58
N ILE A 63 0.54 -2.79 -3.30
CA ILE A 63 -0.89 -2.85 -3.63
C ILE A 63 -1.16 -3.98 -4.61
N GLU A 64 -0.36 -4.10 -5.67
CA GLU A 64 -0.50 -5.14 -6.68
C GLU A 64 -0.39 -6.54 -6.07
N GLN A 65 0.67 -6.79 -5.29
CA GLN A 65 0.86 -8.07 -4.60
C GLN A 65 -0.25 -8.35 -3.59
N GLY A 66 -0.72 -7.33 -2.88
CA GLY A 66 -1.82 -7.46 -1.93
C GLY A 66 -3.13 -7.85 -2.62
N LEU A 67 -3.43 -7.22 -3.76
CA LEU A 67 -4.61 -7.50 -4.57
C LEU A 67 -4.54 -8.91 -5.17
N GLU A 68 -3.41 -9.26 -5.79
CA GLU A 68 -3.20 -10.56 -6.42
C GLU A 68 -3.40 -11.69 -5.41
N ARG A 69 -2.70 -11.63 -4.26
CA ARG A 69 -2.86 -12.62 -3.19
C ARG A 69 -4.27 -12.68 -2.64
N GLY A 70 -4.92 -11.52 -2.48
CA GLY A 70 -6.30 -11.45 -2.00
C GLY A 70 -7.28 -12.11 -2.97
N LEU A 71 -7.12 -11.85 -4.27
CA LEU A 71 -7.96 -12.42 -5.32
C LEU A 71 -7.73 -13.92 -5.50
N GLU A 72 -6.47 -14.37 -5.52
CA GLU A 72 -6.15 -15.78 -5.62
C GLU A 72 -6.74 -16.58 -4.46
N ARG A 73 -6.53 -16.08 -3.23
CA ARG A 73 -7.07 -16.71 -2.03
C ARG A 73 -8.60 -16.73 -2.04
N GLY A 74 -9.22 -15.58 -2.30
CA GLY A 74 -10.68 -15.48 -2.34
C GLY A 74 -11.30 -16.37 -3.43
N ARG A 75 -10.63 -16.50 -4.58
CA ARG A 75 -11.06 -17.40 -5.66
C ARG A 75 -10.90 -18.87 -5.26
N ALA A 76 -9.79 -19.25 -4.65
CA ALA A 76 -9.56 -20.62 -4.20
C ALA A 76 -10.59 -21.03 -3.14
N GLU A 77 -10.75 -20.22 -2.10
CA GLU A 77 -11.74 -20.47 -1.03
C GLU A 77 -13.17 -20.49 -1.59
N GLY A 78 -13.51 -19.58 -2.52
CA GLY A 78 -14.82 -19.54 -3.15
C GLY A 78 -15.12 -20.77 -4.01
N ILE A 79 -14.13 -21.28 -4.74
CA ILE A 79 -14.27 -22.52 -5.54
C ILE A 79 -14.44 -23.73 -4.63
N GLU A 80 -13.62 -23.83 -3.57
CA GLU A 80 -13.69 -24.93 -2.61
C GLU A 80 -15.06 -24.99 -1.93
N GLN A 81 -15.52 -23.86 -1.36
CA GLN A 81 -16.85 -23.77 -0.75
C GLN A 81 -17.98 -24.04 -1.75
N GLY A 82 -17.83 -23.56 -3.00
CA GLY A 82 -18.79 -23.82 -4.06
C GLY A 82 -18.89 -25.30 -4.41
N LEU A 83 -17.76 -26.00 -4.46
CA LEU A 83 -17.69 -27.43 -4.74
C LEU A 83 -18.25 -28.26 -3.58
N GLU A 84 -17.93 -27.93 -2.34
CA GLU A 84 -18.49 -28.59 -1.15
C GLU A 84 -20.01 -28.44 -1.08
N ARG A 85 -20.52 -27.21 -1.28
CA ARG A 85 -21.97 -26.96 -1.33
C ARG A 85 -22.62 -27.68 -2.51
N GLY A 86 -22.00 -27.66 -3.68
CA GLY A 86 -22.49 -28.38 -4.86
C GLY A 86 -22.58 -29.89 -4.63
N LYS A 87 -21.55 -30.47 -3.98
CA LYS A 87 -21.54 -31.88 -3.58
C LYS A 87 -22.69 -32.17 -2.60
N LEU A 88 -22.87 -31.35 -1.56
CA LEU A 88 -23.98 -31.48 -0.61
C LEU A 88 -25.34 -31.49 -1.32
N PHE A 89 -25.60 -30.52 -2.19
CA PHE A 89 -26.87 -30.45 -2.93
C PHE A 89 -27.09 -31.65 -3.84
N ALA A 90 -26.04 -32.16 -4.49
CA ALA A 90 -26.15 -33.37 -5.32
C ALA A 90 -26.56 -34.59 -4.47
N PHE A 91 -26.00 -34.75 -3.27
CA PHE A 91 -26.41 -35.84 -2.37
C PHE A 91 -27.84 -35.68 -1.85
N LEU A 92 -28.26 -34.45 -1.50
CA LEU A 92 -29.64 -34.17 -1.10
C LEU A 92 -30.63 -34.54 -2.21
N ASP A 93 -30.35 -34.13 -3.45
CA ASP A 93 -31.18 -34.44 -4.61
C ASP A 93 -31.27 -35.94 -4.88
N MET A 94 -30.14 -36.67 -4.80
CA MET A 94 -30.13 -38.13 -4.98
C MET A 94 -30.93 -38.86 -3.89
N VAL A 95 -30.88 -38.41 -2.64
CA VAL A 95 -31.69 -38.98 -1.56
C VAL A 95 -33.17 -38.66 -1.77
N HIS A 96 -33.50 -37.43 -2.16
CA HIS A 96 -34.88 -37.03 -2.45
C HIS A 96 -35.50 -37.82 -3.61
N GLN A 97 -34.69 -38.17 -4.62
CA GLN A 97 -35.09 -39.03 -5.74
C GLN A 97 -35.12 -40.52 -5.39
N GLY A 98 -34.76 -40.90 -4.16
CA GLY A 98 -34.71 -42.29 -3.72
C GLY A 98 -33.58 -43.11 -4.36
N LEU A 99 -32.57 -42.44 -4.94
CA LEU A 99 -31.40 -43.08 -5.55
C LEU A 99 -30.34 -43.48 -4.52
N LEU A 100 -30.32 -42.79 -3.37
CA LEU A 100 -29.42 -43.03 -2.24
C LEU A 100 -30.21 -43.00 -0.92
N THR A 101 -29.69 -43.66 0.11
CA THR A 101 -30.20 -43.52 1.48
C THR A 101 -29.45 -42.40 2.22
N SER A 102 -30.10 -41.82 3.23
CA SER A 102 -29.50 -40.77 4.07
C SER A 102 -28.20 -41.20 4.72
N GLU A 103 -28.08 -42.48 5.11
CA GLU A 103 -26.88 -43.03 5.74
C GLU A 103 -25.68 -43.03 4.79
N VAL A 104 -25.87 -43.46 3.54
CA VAL A 104 -24.81 -43.50 2.53
C VAL A 104 -24.38 -42.08 2.15
N ALA A 105 -25.34 -41.16 1.98
CA ALA A 105 -25.04 -39.77 1.67
C ALA A 105 -24.28 -39.07 2.81
N SER A 106 -24.72 -39.27 4.05
CA SER A 106 -24.08 -38.78 5.28
C SER A 106 -22.64 -39.28 5.42
N GLU A 107 -22.39 -40.57 5.19
CA GLU A 107 -21.03 -41.14 5.23
C GLU A 107 -20.10 -40.51 4.19
N GLN A 108 -20.58 -40.30 2.96
CA GLN A 108 -19.78 -39.71 1.86
C GLN A 108 -19.50 -38.21 2.05
N LEU A 109 -20.32 -37.52 2.84
CA LEU A 109 -20.13 -36.13 3.24
C LEU A 109 -19.32 -36.00 4.54
N GLY A 110 -19.09 -37.11 5.26
CA GLY A 110 -18.36 -37.10 6.53
C GLY A 110 -19.10 -36.37 7.65
N MET A 111 -20.44 -36.27 7.56
CA MET A 111 -21.29 -35.60 8.55
C MET A 111 -22.25 -36.59 9.21
N PRO A 112 -22.77 -36.34 10.41
CA PRO A 112 -23.73 -37.21 11.07
C PRO A 112 -25.04 -37.34 10.29
N VAL A 113 -25.66 -38.54 10.32
CA VAL A 113 -26.94 -38.80 9.63
C VAL A 113 -28.01 -37.81 10.08
N ALA A 114 -28.11 -37.54 11.37
CA ALA A 114 -29.07 -36.56 11.91
C ALA A 114 -28.85 -35.12 11.39
N GLU A 115 -27.60 -34.74 11.10
CA GLU A 115 -27.29 -33.43 10.52
C GLU A 115 -27.68 -33.38 9.04
N PHE A 116 -27.42 -34.46 8.31
CA PHE A 116 -27.85 -34.60 6.92
C PHE A 116 -29.39 -34.62 6.79
N GLU A 117 -30.08 -35.37 7.65
CA GLU A 117 -31.55 -35.44 7.67
C GLU A 117 -32.21 -34.11 8.04
N ALA A 118 -31.53 -33.26 8.81
CA ALA A 118 -32.01 -31.90 9.09
C ALA A 118 -31.95 -30.96 7.86
N LEU A 119 -31.22 -31.36 6.81
CA LEU A 119 -31.06 -30.61 5.56
C LEU A 119 -31.94 -31.13 4.40
N LEU A 120 -32.60 -32.29 4.57
CA LEU A 120 -33.56 -32.88 3.63
C LEU A 120 -34.93 -32.19 3.71
#